data_AF-A0A8T0YRP9-F1
#
_entry.id   AF-A0A8T0YRP9-F1
#
_cell.length_a   1.000
_cell.length_b   1.000
_cell.length_c   1.000
_cell.angle_alpha   90.00
_cell.angle_beta   90.00
_cell.angle_gamma   90.00
#
_symmetry.space_group_name_H-M   'P 1'
#
loop_
_entity.id
_entity.type
_entity.pdbx_description
1 polymer ?
#
loop_
_entity_poly.entity_id
_entity_poly.type
_entity_poly.pdbx_seq_one_letter_code
_entity_poly.pdbx_strand_id
1 'polypeptide(L)'
;MDFVFGLPPDSKRRTGVVVFVDRFSKMVHLAAVPAEVTAVQTARLFIDMVFKHHGIPRDIVSDRDPRFTARFWQEVFTLLGTQLSMSTADHPQTDGQTERVNRVLGDLLKSYAHSFQQWSDCLPMAEFAINNSVHVSTGHTPFYVNAMRHPCFPSMLGMVASSLSGGGSTVASEQPQKSADTDTVSAMTTRRQAASRSGNETTDKNYGSVQGTDSAPKNNTSVQGTDSAQAGPAAGKNAVLNKPFSTQAMNFVQRRQAVIRFVQDAIAASVDRQKLNADNVGRGNTNEFEKGSLVLLATQNLPRHAVSNLGASKLTPRFIGPFTVLERRGNAYTLDIPSSMRLHPTFYVGRLKPYT
;
A
#
# COMPACT_ATOMS: atom_id res chain seq x y z
N MET A 1 4.92 1.81 7.58
CA MET A 1 4.79 2.56 8.84
C MET A 1 5.51 3.87 8.66
N ASP A 2 4.98 4.94 9.24
CA ASP A 2 5.54 6.27 9.08
C ASP A 2 5.21 7.12 10.30
N PHE A 3 5.96 8.20 10.50
CA PHE A 3 5.65 9.21 11.49
C PHE A 3 5.35 10.56 10.83
N VAL A 4 4.30 11.21 11.33
CA VAL A 4 3.96 12.58 10.97
C VAL A 4 4.23 13.46 12.20
N PHE A 5 5.33 14.23 12.17
CA PHE A 5 5.66 15.21 13.21
C PHE A 5 5.44 16.65 12.75
N GLY A 6 5.58 17.59 13.70
CA GLY A 6 5.40 19.02 13.45
C GLY A 6 3.94 19.46 13.47
N LEU A 7 3.08 18.68 14.13
CA LEU A 7 1.69 19.05 14.35
C LEU A 7 1.60 20.02 15.54
N PRO A 8 0.60 20.93 15.56
CA PRO A 8 0.30 21.74 16.73
C PRO A 8 0.12 20.86 17.97
N PRO A 9 0.67 21.26 19.13
CA PRO A 9 0.52 20.49 20.36
C PRO A 9 -0.95 20.40 20.74
N ASP A 10 -1.42 19.19 21.03
CA ASP A 10 -2.75 18.97 21.61
C ASP A 10 -2.77 19.25 23.12
N SER A 11 -3.94 19.04 23.75
CA SER A 11 -4.13 19.17 25.21
C SER A 11 -3.21 18.26 26.05
N LYS A 12 -2.67 17.19 25.47
CA LYS A 12 -1.76 16.22 26.10
C LYS A 12 -0.30 16.41 25.64
N ARG A 13 0.03 17.54 25.00
CA ARG A 13 1.35 17.89 24.45
C ARG A 13 1.89 16.89 23.40
N ARG A 14 1.01 16.15 22.74
CA ARG A 14 1.34 15.29 21.60
C ARG A 14 1.47 16.16 20.35
N THR A 15 2.52 15.94 19.57
CA THR A 15 2.90 16.77 18.40
C THR A 15 3.16 15.94 17.16
N GLY A 16 2.85 14.64 17.22
CA GLY A 16 2.95 13.77 16.06
C GLY A 16 1.94 12.62 16.08
N VAL A 17 1.92 11.89 14.97
CA VAL A 17 1.10 10.69 14.77
C VAL A 17 1.99 9.59 14.22
N VAL A 18 1.94 8.39 14.82
CA VAL A 18 2.43 7.18 14.17
C VAL A 18 1.33 6.59 13.30
N VAL A 19 1.70 6.23 12.07
CA VAL A 19 0.79 5.74 11.04
C VAL A 19 1.19 4.32 10.68
N PHE A 20 0.26 3.39 10.84
CA PHE A 20 0.38 2.02 10.34
C PHE A 20 -0.61 1.83 9.20
N VAL A 21 -0.15 1.25 8.08
CA VAL A 21 -0.99 0.96 6.92
C VAL A 21 -0.72 -0.47 6.49
N ASP A 22 -1.78 -1.29 6.41
CA ASP A 22 -1.70 -2.59 5.76
C ASP A 22 -1.65 -2.40 4.24
N ARG A 23 -0.61 -2.95 3.59
CA ARG A 23 -0.39 -2.74 2.17
C ARG A 23 -1.42 -3.45 1.29
N PHE A 24 -2.09 -4.49 1.80
CA PHE A 24 -3.10 -5.21 1.03
C PHE A 24 -4.48 -4.55 1.13
N SER A 25 -5.07 -4.49 2.32
CA SER A 25 -6.40 -3.93 2.56
C SER A 25 -6.43 -2.40 2.54
N LYS A 26 -5.28 -1.75 2.69
CA LYS A 26 -5.14 -0.30 2.92
C LYS A 26 -5.73 0.16 4.25
N MET A 27 -5.92 -0.76 5.19
CA MET A 27 -6.39 -0.44 6.54
C MET A 27 -5.34 0.36 7.29
N VAL A 28 -5.79 1.47 7.89
CA VAL A 28 -4.96 2.43 8.61
C VAL A 28 -5.19 2.32 10.11
N HIS A 29 -4.12 2.43 10.89
CA HIS A 29 -4.17 2.68 12.34
C HIS A 29 -3.36 3.91 12.70
N LEU A 30 -3.94 4.79 13.51
CA LEU A 30 -3.40 6.10 13.89
C LEU A 30 -3.27 6.24 15.40
N ALA A 31 -2.06 6.56 15.88
CA ALA A 31 -1.85 6.93 17.27
C ALA A 31 -1.14 8.28 17.39
N ALA A 32 -1.73 9.19 18.16
CA ALA A 32 -1.06 10.42 18.55
C ALA A 32 0.07 10.11 19.54
N VAL A 33 1.23 10.73 19.30
CA VAL A 33 2.48 10.52 20.05
C VAL A 33 3.14 11.86 20.41
N PRO A 34 3.85 11.93 21.54
CA PRO A 34 4.77 13.04 21.81
C PRO A 34 5.97 13.00 20.86
N ALA A 35 6.69 14.12 20.71
CA ALA A 35 7.87 14.19 19.86
C ALA A 35 8.97 13.22 20.32
N GLU A 36 9.06 13.00 21.64
CA GLU A 36 10.07 12.20 22.33
C GLU A 36 9.70 10.71 22.42
N VAL A 37 8.66 10.26 21.70
CA VAL A 37 8.26 8.85 21.73
C VAL A 37 9.45 7.94 21.41
N THR A 38 9.66 6.92 22.23
CA THR A 38 10.80 5.99 22.12
C THR A 38 10.46 4.79 21.24
N ALA A 39 11.46 4.08 20.73
CA ALA A 39 11.26 2.83 19.98
C ALA A 39 10.44 1.79 20.78
N VAL A 40 10.65 1.71 22.09
CA VAL A 40 9.91 0.81 22.99
C VAL A 40 8.44 1.21 23.09
N GLN A 41 8.14 2.50 23.23
CA GLN A 41 6.77 3.00 23.23
C GLN A 41 6.09 2.78 21.87
N THR A 42 6.80 3.01 20.77
CA THR A 42 6.30 2.71 19.41
C THR A 42 5.99 1.23 19.25
N ALA A 43 6.81 0.34 19.82
CA ALA A 43 6.57 -1.11 19.73
C ALA A 43 5.33 -1.52 20.53
N ARG A 44 5.08 -0.90 21.68
CA ARG A 44 3.82 -1.07 22.43
C ARG A 44 2.63 -0.64 21.58
N LEU A 45 2.69 0.54 20.96
CA LEU A 45 1.64 1.01 20.05
C LEU A 45 1.41 0.03 18.89
N PHE A 46 2.47 -0.52 18.31
CA PHE A 46 2.34 -1.54 17.26
C PHE A 46 1.60 -2.79 17.76
N ILE A 47 1.92 -3.28 18.97
CA ILE A 47 1.21 -4.43 19.55
C ILE A 47 -0.26 -4.08 19.81
N ASP A 48 -0.48 -2.94 20.46
CA ASP A 48 -1.79 -2.48 20.90
C ASP A 48 -2.71 -2.05 19.75
N MET A 49 -2.19 -1.81 18.55
CA MET A 49 -2.99 -1.30 17.44
C MET A 49 -2.98 -2.19 16.21
N VAL A 50 -1.87 -2.87 15.94
CA VAL A 50 -1.70 -3.68 14.73
C VAL A 50 -1.78 -5.16 15.08
N PHE A 51 -0.89 -5.63 15.95
CA PHE A 51 -0.78 -7.06 16.26
C PHE A 51 -2.10 -7.63 16.80
N LYS A 52 -2.78 -6.90 17.70
CA LYS A 52 -4.05 -7.36 18.28
C LYS A 52 -5.16 -7.63 17.25
N HIS A 53 -5.10 -6.98 16.09
CA HIS A 53 -6.12 -7.09 15.06
C HIS A 53 -5.70 -8.02 13.92
N HIS A 54 -4.41 -8.01 13.55
CA HIS A 54 -3.94 -8.62 12.31
C HIS A 54 -2.89 -9.72 12.52
N GLY A 55 -2.36 -9.85 13.74
CA GLY A 55 -1.22 -10.70 14.03
C GLY A 55 0.11 -10.10 13.55
N ILE A 56 1.14 -10.94 13.47
CA ILE A 56 2.47 -10.51 13.06
C ILE A 56 2.58 -10.43 11.53
N PRO A 57 3.03 -9.30 10.97
CA PRO A 57 3.21 -9.17 9.53
C PRO A 57 4.46 -9.94 9.06
N ARG A 58 4.43 -10.39 7.80
CA ARG A 58 5.59 -11.03 7.15
C ARG A 58 6.72 -10.04 6.91
N ASP A 59 6.37 -8.81 6.54
CA ASP A 59 7.31 -7.74 6.31
C ASP A 59 6.75 -6.38 6.73
N ILE A 60 7.66 -5.47 7.01
CA ILE A 60 7.37 -4.09 7.40
C ILE A 60 8.23 -3.18 6.55
N VAL A 61 7.58 -2.20 5.92
CA VAL A 61 8.26 -1.09 5.26
C VAL A 61 8.14 0.15 6.14
N SER A 62 9.26 0.81 6.44
CA SER A 62 9.29 2.10 7.13
C SER A 62 10.33 3.04 6.53
N ASP A 63 10.25 4.31 6.87
CA ASP A 63 11.37 5.22 6.64
C ASP A 63 12.55 4.90 7.58
N ARG A 64 13.63 5.68 7.45
CA ARG A 64 14.83 5.53 8.27
C ARG A 64 14.74 6.27 9.61
N ASP A 65 13.53 6.43 10.14
CA ASP A 65 13.36 7.06 11.44
C ASP A 65 14.16 6.31 12.54
N PRO A 66 14.88 7.01 13.44
CA PRO A 66 15.65 6.39 14.51
C PRO A 66 14.87 5.38 15.36
N ARG A 67 13.54 5.54 15.48
CA ARG A 67 12.68 4.63 16.24
C ARG A 67 12.47 3.28 15.54
N PHE A 68 12.45 3.26 14.22
CA PHE A 68 12.31 2.03 13.41
C PHE A 68 13.67 1.38 13.12
N THR A 69 14.75 2.17 13.15
CA THR A 69 16.12 1.68 12.97
C THR A 69 16.82 1.32 14.29
N ALA A 70 16.20 1.58 15.45
CA ALA A 70 16.75 1.23 16.74
C ALA A 70 17.05 -0.28 16.84
N ARG A 71 18.19 -0.64 17.48
CA ARG A 71 18.58 -2.04 17.66
C ARG A 71 17.46 -2.87 18.30
N PHE A 72 16.82 -2.34 19.33
CA PHE A 72 15.66 -3.00 19.95
C PHE A 72 14.58 -3.38 18.92
N TRP A 73 14.22 -2.47 18.01
CA TRP A 73 13.21 -2.73 16.99
C TRP A 73 13.66 -3.83 16.03
N GLN A 74 14.91 -3.78 15.58
CA GLN A 74 15.48 -4.79 14.71
C GLN A 74 15.45 -6.18 15.36
N GLU A 75 15.96 -6.32 16.58
CA GLU A 75 16.03 -7.59 17.30
C GLU A 75 14.63 -8.19 17.54
N VAL A 76 13.65 -7.36 17.94
CA VAL A 76 12.26 -7.82 18.15
C VAL A 76 11.69 -8.43 16.87
N PHE A 77 11.78 -7.74 15.74
CA PHE A 77 11.18 -8.25 14.50
C PHE A 77 11.99 -9.36 13.85
N THR A 78 13.31 -9.41 14.06
CA THR A 78 14.13 -10.57 13.69
C THR A 78 13.69 -11.83 14.45
N LEU A 79 13.46 -11.73 15.76
CA LEU A 79 12.98 -12.87 16.57
C LEU A 79 11.56 -13.31 16.18
N LEU A 80 10.72 -12.38 15.74
CA LEU A 80 9.36 -12.66 15.29
C LEU A 80 9.28 -13.13 13.83
N GLY A 81 10.41 -13.19 13.11
CA GLY A 81 10.47 -13.62 11.72
C GLY A 81 9.92 -12.60 10.71
N THR A 82 9.77 -11.34 11.11
CA THR A 82 9.30 -10.25 10.24
C THR A 82 10.48 -9.60 9.53
N GLN A 83 10.39 -9.47 8.21
CA GLN A 83 11.40 -8.78 7.41
C GLN A 83 11.24 -7.26 7.50
N LEU A 84 12.30 -6.57 7.92
CA LEU A 84 12.31 -5.10 7.96
C LEU A 84 12.95 -4.55 6.67
N SER A 85 12.19 -3.73 5.95
CA SER A 85 12.66 -3.03 4.75
C SER A 85 12.59 -1.52 4.97
N MET A 86 13.70 -0.82 4.71
CA MET A 86 13.75 0.64 4.82
C MET A 86 13.50 1.27 3.47
N SER A 87 12.53 2.19 3.38
CA SER A 87 12.36 3.01 2.20
C SER A 87 13.59 3.91 2.02
N THR A 88 14.04 4.06 0.78
CA THR A 88 15.03 5.07 0.43
C THR A 88 14.28 6.31 -0.02
N ALA A 89 14.76 7.50 0.36
CA ALA A 89 14.09 8.78 0.14
C ALA A 89 13.78 9.09 -1.34
N ASP A 90 14.30 8.31 -2.29
CA ASP A 90 14.24 8.56 -3.73
C ASP A 90 14.08 7.27 -4.59
N HIS A 91 13.56 6.14 -4.06
CA HIS A 91 13.29 4.93 -4.88
C HIS A 91 11.79 4.53 -4.89
N PRO A 92 10.99 5.07 -5.83
CA PRO A 92 9.55 4.79 -5.94
C PRO A 92 9.20 3.35 -6.33
N GLN A 93 10.20 2.51 -6.64
CA GLN A 93 10.00 1.32 -7.47
C GLN A 93 9.41 0.12 -6.72
N THR A 94 9.36 0.14 -5.39
CA THR A 94 8.90 -1.02 -4.60
C THR A 94 7.71 -0.74 -3.67
N ASP A 95 7.44 0.52 -3.32
CA ASP A 95 6.32 0.87 -2.42
C ASP A 95 5.70 2.26 -2.68
N GLY A 96 5.82 2.79 -3.91
CA GLY A 96 5.33 4.13 -4.26
C GLY A 96 3.82 4.35 -4.04
N GLN A 97 3.03 3.27 -4.03
CA GLN A 97 1.61 3.33 -3.66
C GLN A 97 1.42 3.64 -2.17
N THR A 98 2.10 2.93 -1.29
CA THR A 98 2.00 3.15 0.16
C THR A 98 2.67 4.47 0.54
N GLU A 99 3.77 4.85 -0.12
CA GLU A 99 4.38 6.17 0.04
C GLU A 99 3.40 7.30 -0.30
N ARG A 100 2.67 7.17 -1.42
CA ARG A 100 1.65 8.16 -1.81
C ARG A 100 0.51 8.20 -0.80
N VAL A 101 0.07 7.06 -0.28
CA VAL A 101 -0.95 6.97 0.77
C VAL A 101 -0.47 7.66 2.05
N ASN A 102 0.74 7.35 2.51
CA ASN A 102 1.33 7.97 3.71
C ASN A 102 1.47 9.48 3.54
N ARG A 103 1.88 9.96 2.36
CA ARG A 103 1.97 11.40 2.07
C ARG A 103 0.60 12.08 2.11
N VAL A 104 -0.39 11.54 1.41
CA VAL A 104 -1.76 12.08 1.40
C VAL A 104 -2.33 12.09 2.82
N LEU A 105 -2.11 11.01 3.57
CA LEU A 105 -2.56 10.90 4.94
C LEU A 105 -1.83 11.88 5.86
N GLY A 106 -0.52 12.08 5.68
CA GLY A 106 0.24 13.08 6.41
C GLY A 106 -0.23 14.51 6.14
N ASP A 107 -0.55 14.84 4.89
CA ASP A 107 -1.09 16.16 4.52
C ASP A 107 -2.50 16.36 5.09
N LEU A 108 -3.35 15.33 5.05
CA LEU A 108 -4.67 15.34 5.67
C LEU A 108 -4.58 15.53 7.18
N LEU A 109 -3.70 14.78 7.86
CA LEU A 109 -3.50 14.88 9.30
C LEU A 109 -2.96 16.24 9.71
N LYS A 110 -2.05 16.83 8.92
CA LYS A 110 -1.57 18.20 9.14
C LYS A 110 -2.72 19.19 9.02
N SER A 111 -3.49 19.14 7.94
CA SER A 111 -4.64 20.04 7.74
C SER A 111 -5.65 19.94 8.89
N TYR A 112 -5.96 18.70 9.28
CA TYR A 112 -6.84 18.39 10.39
C TYR A 112 -6.32 18.95 11.72
N ALA A 113 -5.06 18.70 12.06
CA ALA A 113 -4.45 19.17 13.31
C ALA A 113 -4.34 20.69 13.42
N HIS A 114 -4.23 21.41 12.29
CA HIS A 114 -4.26 22.87 12.29
C HIS A 114 -5.67 23.45 12.47
N SER A 115 -6.70 22.67 12.10
CA SER A 115 -8.10 23.09 12.20
C SER A 115 -8.71 22.81 13.58
N PHE A 116 -8.20 21.81 14.31
CA PHE A 116 -8.77 21.35 15.58
C PHE A 116 -7.70 21.28 16.69
N GLN A 117 -7.87 22.01 17.78
CA GLN A 117 -6.93 21.97 18.92
C GLN A 117 -6.88 20.60 19.62
N GLN A 118 -8.00 19.85 19.63
CA GLN A 118 -8.10 18.50 20.22
C GLN A 118 -8.04 17.40 19.15
N TRP A 119 -7.31 17.65 18.06
CA TRP A 119 -7.24 16.74 16.90
C TRP A 119 -6.92 15.29 17.26
N SER A 120 -6.13 15.10 18.30
CA SER A 120 -5.67 13.80 18.76
C SER A 120 -6.76 12.94 19.39
N ASP A 121 -7.77 13.54 20.02
CA ASP A 121 -8.90 12.84 20.62
C ASP A 121 -9.92 12.42 19.55
N CYS A 122 -9.87 13.07 18.38
CA CYS A 122 -10.69 12.73 17.23
C CYS A 122 -10.04 11.77 16.23
N LEU A 123 -8.78 11.34 16.46
CA LEU A 123 -8.11 10.36 15.60
C LEU A 123 -8.91 9.06 15.39
N PRO A 124 -9.62 8.50 16.40
CA PRO A 124 -10.45 7.32 16.17
C PRO A 124 -11.53 7.55 15.10
N MET A 125 -12.12 8.74 15.07
CA MET A 125 -13.12 9.09 14.05
C MET A 125 -12.49 9.31 12.67
N ALA A 126 -11.32 9.94 12.61
CA ALA A 126 -10.57 10.09 11.38
C ALA A 126 -10.16 8.73 10.79
N GLU A 127 -9.61 7.84 11.63
CA GLU A 127 -9.25 6.47 11.27
C GLU A 127 -10.47 5.70 10.75
N PHE A 128 -11.60 5.77 11.44
CA PHE A 128 -12.84 5.13 11.00
C PHE A 128 -13.29 5.65 9.63
N ALA A 129 -13.30 6.97 9.43
CA ALA A 129 -13.71 7.59 8.16
C ALA A 129 -12.80 7.16 7.00
N ILE A 130 -11.48 7.12 7.22
CA ILE A 130 -10.50 6.65 6.25
C ILE A 130 -10.75 5.18 5.90
N ASN A 131 -10.89 4.32 6.92
CA ASN A 131 -11.10 2.88 6.74
C ASN A 131 -12.48 2.51 6.14
N ASN A 132 -13.44 3.43 6.20
CA ASN A 132 -14.76 3.30 5.59
C ASN A 132 -14.87 3.97 4.22
N SER A 133 -13.81 4.60 3.72
CA SER A 133 -13.78 5.22 2.39
C SER A 133 -13.26 4.23 1.34
N VAL A 134 -13.86 4.23 0.15
CA VAL A 134 -13.42 3.37 -0.95
C VAL A 134 -12.04 3.81 -1.42
N HIS A 135 -11.07 2.87 -1.42
CA HIS A 135 -9.73 3.17 -1.88
C HIS A 135 -9.56 2.81 -3.37
N VAL A 136 -9.04 3.74 -4.17
CA VAL A 136 -8.95 3.60 -5.63
C VAL A 136 -8.12 2.37 -6.05
N SER A 137 -7.08 2.02 -5.30
CA SER A 137 -6.22 0.88 -5.65
C SER A 137 -6.86 -0.49 -5.37
N THR A 138 -7.90 -0.55 -4.54
CA THR A 138 -8.56 -1.80 -4.15
C THR A 138 -10.01 -1.87 -4.63
N GLY A 139 -10.61 -0.75 -5.05
CA GLY A 139 -12.02 -0.66 -5.43
C GLY A 139 -13.00 -0.84 -4.27
N HIS A 140 -12.50 -0.99 -3.04
CA HIS A 140 -13.28 -1.31 -1.85
C HIS A 140 -12.80 -0.51 -0.64
N THR A 141 -13.65 -0.43 0.37
CA THR A 141 -13.27 0.13 1.68
C THR A 141 -12.29 -0.82 2.39
N PRO A 142 -11.29 -0.31 3.12
CA PRO A 142 -10.42 -1.15 3.94
C PRO A 142 -11.13 -2.11 4.91
N PHE A 143 -12.22 -1.69 5.56
CA PHE A 143 -13.03 -2.58 6.40
C PHE A 143 -13.53 -3.82 5.66
N TYR A 144 -14.05 -3.62 4.45
CA TYR A 144 -14.57 -4.72 3.63
C TYR A 144 -13.46 -5.66 3.16
N VAL A 145 -12.30 -5.15 2.73
CA VAL A 145 -11.19 -6.01 2.30
C VAL A 145 -10.63 -6.82 3.47
N ASN A 146 -10.51 -6.21 4.65
CA ASN A 146 -9.95 -6.86 5.83
C ASN A 146 -10.92 -7.90 6.45
N ALA A 147 -12.17 -7.50 6.69
CA ALA A 147 -13.14 -8.25 7.47
C ALA A 147 -14.30 -8.86 6.66
N MET A 148 -14.37 -8.61 5.35
CA MET A 148 -15.51 -8.99 4.47
C MET A 148 -16.86 -8.41 4.94
N ARG A 149 -16.83 -7.32 5.71
CA ARG A 149 -18.00 -6.65 6.27
C ARG A 149 -17.77 -5.14 6.28
N HIS A 150 -18.83 -4.40 6.00
CA HIS A 150 -18.85 -2.96 6.26
C HIS A 150 -19.20 -2.71 7.73
N PRO A 151 -18.62 -1.69 8.38
CA PRO A 151 -18.97 -1.34 9.74
C PRO A 151 -20.43 -0.88 9.82
N CYS A 152 -21.05 -1.11 10.97
CA CYS A 152 -22.38 -0.57 11.25
C CYS A 152 -22.27 0.88 11.75
N PHE A 153 -23.11 1.77 11.22
CA PHE A 153 -23.20 3.17 11.68
C PHE A 153 -24.39 3.32 12.62
N PRO A 154 -24.39 4.31 13.53
CA PRO A 154 -25.53 4.54 14.42
C PRO A 154 -26.88 4.68 13.69
N SER A 155 -26.89 5.26 12.50
CA SER A 155 -28.09 5.36 11.65
C SER A 155 -28.64 4.00 11.19
N MET A 156 -27.83 2.94 11.22
CA MET A 156 -28.24 1.58 10.84
C MET A 156 -28.68 0.73 12.04
N LEU A 157 -28.54 1.20 13.29
CA LEU A 157 -28.88 0.43 14.50
C LEU A 157 -30.38 0.14 14.66
N GLY A 158 -31.26 0.91 14.01
CA GLY A 158 -32.71 0.68 13.98
C GLY A 158 -33.21 -0.12 12.78
N MET A 159 -32.36 -0.30 11.77
CA MET A 159 -32.60 -1.21 10.67
C MET A 159 -32.21 -2.61 11.14
N VAL A 160 -33.04 -3.22 12.00
CA VAL A 160 -32.82 -4.61 12.42
C VAL A 160 -32.52 -5.44 11.19
N ALA A 161 -31.40 -6.16 11.28
CA ALA A 161 -30.90 -7.07 10.29
C ALA A 161 -32.00 -8.06 9.89
N SER A 162 -32.69 -7.76 8.79
CA SER A 162 -33.19 -8.78 7.90
C SER A 162 -31.98 -9.53 7.40
N SER A 163 -31.60 -10.53 8.17
CA SER A 163 -30.63 -11.57 7.91
C SER A 163 -29.19 -11.34 8.42
N LEU A 164 -28.79 -12.25 9.31
CA LEU A 164 -27.48 -12.90 9.29
C LEU A 164 -27.24 -13.71 7.98
N SER A 165 -27.93 -13.37 6.88
CA SER A 165 -27.63 -13.87 5.55
C SER A 165 -26.66 -12.89 4.92
N GLY A 166 -25.51 -13.40 4.49
CA GLY A 166 -24.65 -12.67 3.59
C GLY A 166 -25.36 -12.53 2.25
N GLY A 167 -26.22 -11.52 2.12
CA GLY A 167 -26.81 -11.08 0.88
C GLY A 167 -26.23 -9.71 0.55
N GLY A 168 -25.53 -9.61 -0.58
CA GLY A 168 -25.08 -8.32 -1.08
C GLY A 168 -26.26 -7.44 -1.43
N SER A 169 -26.24 -6.18 -0.98
CA SER A 169 -26.91 -5.13 -1.74
C SER A 169 -26.11 -4.98 -3.04
N THR A 170 -26.67 -5.51 -4.12
CA THR A 170 -26.34 -5.08 -5.47
C THR A 170 -26.64 -3.59 -5.53
N VAL A 171 -25.61 -2.75 -5.55
CA VAL A 171 -25.74 -1.40 -6.09
C VAL A 171 -26.13 -1.62 -7.54
N ALA A 172 -27.38 -1.27 -7.86
CA ALA A 172 -27.86 -1.26 -9.23
C ALA A 172 -26.88 -0.45 -10.08
N SER A 173 -26.34 -1.11 -11.09
CA SER A 173 -25.65 -0.48 -12.21
C SER A 173 -26.66 0.40 -12.96
N GLU A 174 -26.76 1.67 -12.59
CA GLU A 174 -27.33 2.69 -13.45
C GLU A 174 -26.29 3.07 -14.50
N GLN A 175 -26.59 2.74 -15.76
CA GLN A 175 -25.92 3.34 -16.90
C GLN A 175 -26.19 4.86 -16.93
N PRO A 176 -25.24 5.70 -17.34
CA PRO A 176 -25.42 7.14 -17.36
C PRO A 176 -26.33 7.56 -18.52
N GLN A 177 -27.56 7.97 -18.21
CA GLN A 177 -28.38 8.77 -19.14
C GLN A 177 -27.85 10.20 -19.19
N LYS A 178 -27.55 10.65 -20.41
CA LYS A 178 -27.33 12.03 -20.80
C LYS A 178 -28.55 12.89 -20.40
N SER A 179 -28.32 13.90 -19.58
CA SER A 179 -28.92 15.22 -19.78
C SER A 179 -28.01 16.26 -19.15
N ALA A 180 -27.72 17.30 -19.93
CA ALA A 180 -26.91 18.43 -19.52
C ALA A 180 -27.74 19.29 -18.56
N ASP A 181 -27.10 19.80 -17.51
CA ASP A 181 -27.00 21.24 -17.37
C ASP A 181 -25.69 21.62 -16.70
N THR A 182 -25.09 22.61 -17.32
CA THR A 182 -23.77 23.16 -17.06
C THR A 182 -23.95 24.18 -15.94
N ASP A 183 -23.05 24.21 -14.95
CA ASP A 183 -22.44 25.47 -14.52
C ASP A 183 -21.39 25.27 -13.40
N THR A 184 -20.18 25.77 -13.67
CA THR A 184 -19.16 26.24 -12.72
C THR A 184 -18.44 25.14 -11.90
N VAL A 185 -17.17 24.80 -12.08
CA VAL A 185 -15.96 25.60 -12.35
C VAL A 185 -14.93 24.75 -13.11
N SER A 186 -14.38 25.34 -14.17
CA SER A 186 -13.31 24.82 -15.00
C SER A 186 -11.92 25.27 -14.52
N ALA A 187 -10.91 24.63 -15.11
CA ALA A 187 -9.48 24.98 -15.24
C ALA A 187 -8.52 24.32 -14.23
N MET A 188 -7.45 23.63 -14.62
CA MET A 188 -6.71 23.69 -15.90
C MET A 188 -5.79 22.46 -16.05
N THR A 189 -5.97 21.67 -17.13
CA THR A 189 -4.87 20.91 -17.75
C THR A 189 -4.96 21.11 -19.26
N THR A 190 -3.91 21.68 -19.83
CA THR A 190 -3.83 22.09 -21.23
C THR A 190 -3.20 21.00 -22.11
N ARG A 191 -3.90 20.73 -23.23
CA ARG A 191 -3.47 20.28 -24.58
C ARG A 191 -2.45 19.15 -24.73
N ARG A 192 -2.84 18.17 -25.57
CA ARG A 192 -2.42 18.12 -26.99
C ARG A 192 -3.38 17.26 -27.83
N GLN A 193 -3.87 17.85 -28.93
CA GLN A 193 -4.52 17.20 -30.07
C GLN A 193 -3.60 17.33 -31.28
N ALA A 194 -3.51 16.27 -32.07
CA ALA A 194 -3.49 16.20 -33.54
C ALA A 194 -3.24 14.71 -33.90
N ALA A 195 -4.23 13.97 -34.41
CA ALA A 195 -4.60 13.86 -35.84
C ALA A 195 -3.50 13.12 -36.66
N SER A 196 -3.72 12.09 -37.48
CA SER A 196 -4.94 11.50 -38.06
C SER A 196 -4.57 10.24 -38.89
N ARG A 197 -5.60 9.45 -39.25
CA ARG A 197 -5.71 8.50 -40.40
C ARG A 197 -4.91 7.20 -40.33
N SER A 198 -5.31 6.08 -40.92
CA SER A 198 -6.54 5.53 -41.52
C SER A 198 -6.13 4.12 -41.97
N GLY A 199 -6.98 3.10 -41.84
CA GLY A 199 -6.73 1.82 -42.51
C GLY A 199 -7.45 0.63 -41.89
N ASN A 200 -8.59 0.26 -42.48
CA ASN A 200 -9.26 -1.03 -42.34
C ASN A 200 -8.31 -2.21 -42.64
N GLU A 201 -8.50 -3.36 -42.00
CA GLU A 201 -9.05 -4.55 -42.67
C GLU A 201 -9.16 -5.78 -41.73
N THR A 202 -10.26 -6.48 -41.95
CA THR A 202 -10.74 -7.79 -41.48
C THR A 202 -9.74 -8.94 -41.60
N THR A 203 -9.76 -9.90 -40.66
CA THR A 203 -10.09 -11.31 -40.95
C THR A 203 -10.20 -12.17 -39.68
N ASP A 204 -11.36 -12.81 -39.53
CA ASP A 204 -11.61 -14.01 -38.74
C ASP A 204 -10.62 -15.13 -39.11
N LYS A 205 -10.05 -15.83 -38.11
CA LYS A 205 -9.80 -17.28 -38.21
C LYS A 205 -9.95 -18.00 -36.87
N ASN A 206 -10.90 -18.91 -36.92
CA ASN A 206 -11.29 -19.96 -36.00
C ASN A 206 -10.27 -21.13 -36.02
N TYR A 207 -9.92 -21.68 -34.86
CA TYR A 207 -9.27 -22.99 -34.64
C TYR A 207 -9.70 -23.40 -33.22
N GLY A 208 -10.24 -24.58 -32.90
CA GLY A 208 -10.07 -25.90 -33.48
C GLY A 208 -9.88 -26.85 -32.30
N SER A 209 -10.97 -27.51 -31.89
CA SER A 209 -11.05 -28.51 -30.81
C SER A 209 -10.22 -29.76 -31.14
N VAL A 210 -9.48 -30.29 -30.15
CA VAL A 210 -9.05 -31.70 -30.14
C VAL A 210 -9.18 -32.27 -28.73
N GLN A 211 -10.06 -33.27 -28.59
CA GLN A 211 -10.18 -34.19 -27.46
C GLN A 211 -9.03 -35.21 -27.50
N GLY A 212 -8.45 -35.51 -26.34
CA GLY A 212 -7.60 -36.67 -26.12
C GLY A 212 -8.10 -37.40 -24.87
N THR A 213 -8.78 -38.52 -25.07
CA THR A 213 -9.13 -39.52 -24.06
C THR A 213 -7.95 -40.47 -23.86
N ASP A 214 -7.58 -40.77 -22.62
CA ASP A 214 -7.04 -42.11 -22.29
C ASP A 214 -7.12 -42.45 -20.80
N SER A 215 -8.04 -43.36 -20.51
CA SER A 215 -7.78 -44.68 -19.90
C SER A 215 -6.97 -44.77 -18.60
N ALA A 216 -7.68 -45.01 -17.50
CA ALA A 216 -7.14 -45.53 -16.23
C ALA A 216 -6.91 -47.06 -16.30
N PRO A 217 -5.94 -47.61 -15.53
CA PRO A 217 -5.97 -49.02 -15.16
C PRO A 217 -6.37 -49.20 -13.69
N LYS A 218 -7.36 -50.07 -13.49
CA LYS A 218 -7.76 -50.69 -12.23
C LYS A 218 -6.77 -51.79 -11.89
N ASN A 219 -6.27 -51.86 -10.66
CA ASN A 219 -5.67 -53.07 -10.11
C ASN A 219 -6.47 -53.52 -8.88
N ASN A 220 -7.27 -54.57 -9.08
CA ASN A 220 -7.81 -55.44 -8.04
C ASN A 220 -6.75 -56.51 -7.74
N THR A 221 -6.49 -56.78 -6.47
CA THR A 221 -5.92 -58.07 -6.05
C THR A 221 -6.68 -58.55 -4.83
N SER A 222 -7.41 -59.65 -5.05
CA SER A 222 -8.08 -60.43 -4.02
C SER A 222 -7.05 -61.21 -3.21
N VAL A 223 -7.21 -61.26 -1.89
CA VAL A 223 -6.82 -62.44 -1.11
C VAL A 223 -7.92 -62.71 -0.10
N GLN A 224 -8.43 -63.93 -0.17
CA GLN A 224 -9.47 -64.53 0.63
C GLN A 224 -8.80 -65.34 1.75
N GLY A 225 -9.26 -65.19 2.99
CA GLY A 225 -8.84 -66.00 4.14
C GLY A 225 -9.95 -66.00 5.17
N THR A 226 -10.47 -67.19 5.45
CA THR A 226 -11.62 -67.50 6.30
C THR A 226 -11.21 -67.62 7.77
N ASP A 227 -12.05 -67.18 8.70
CA ASP A 227 -12.68 -68.04 9.73
C ASP A 227 -13.31 -67.24 10.88
N SER A 228 -14.36 -67.86 11.41
CA SER A 228 -15.46 -67.38 12.25
C SER A 228 -15.09 -67.07 13.70
N ALA A 229 -15.68 -66.01 14.30
CA ALA A 229 -16.40 -66.06 15.60
C ALA A 229 -16.85 -64.66 16.10
N GLN A 230 -18.16 -64.44 16.14
CA GLN A 230 -18.95 -63.84 17.24
C GLN A 230 -18.55 -62.46 17.82
N ALA A 231 -19.29 -61.41 17.43
CA ALA A 231 -19.50 -60.21 18.26
C ALA A 231 -20.87 -59.56 17.97
N GLY A 232 -21.68 -59.36 19.01
CA GLY A 232 -22.92 -58.58 19.00
C GLY A 232 -22.69 -57.08 18.82
N PRO A 233 -23.77 -56.28 18.67
CA PRO A 233 -23.72 -55.03 17.92
C PRO A 233 -23.28 -53.85 18.78
N ALA A 234 -22.10 -53.28 18.51
CA ALA A 234 -21.76 -51.93 18.90
C ALA A 234 -22.08 -50.96 17.75
N ALA A 235 -23.38 -50.81 17.46
CA ALA A 235 -23.86 -49.75 16.58
C ALA A 235 -23.77 -48.40 17.30
N GLY A 236 -23.09 -47.45 16.68
CA GLY A 236 -23.25 -46.03 16.97
C GLY A 236 -22.12 -45.39 17.75
N LYS A 237 -21.10 -44.90 17.02
CA LYS A 237 -20.35 -43.67 17.39
C LYS A 237 -19.44 -43.09 16.29
N ASN A 238 -19.60 -43.47 15.02
CA ASN A 238 -18.82 -42.89 13.90
C ASN A 238 -19.66 -42.02 12.94
N ALA A 239 -20.81 -41.49 13.39
CA ALA A 239 -21.72 -40.72 12.52
C ALA A 239 -21.70 -39.19 12.74
N VAL A 240 -20.75 -38.65 13.52
CA VAL A 240 -20.78 -37.21 13.88
C VAL A 240 -19.76 -36.36 13.11
N LEU A 241 -18.83 -36.94 12.34
CA LEU A 241 -17.71 -36.20 11.74
C LEU A 241 -17.80 -35.87 10.25
N ASN A 242 -18.92 -36.19 9.58
CA ASN A 242 -19.13 -35.82 8.16
C ASN A 242 -20.43 -35.03 7.98
N LYS A 243 -20.60 -33.89 8.69
CA LYS A 243 -21.57 -32.88 8.23
C LYS A 243 -20.94 -32.14 7.05
N PRO A 244 -21.57 -32.11 5.86
CA PRO A 244 -21.10 -31.26 4.76
C PRO A 244 -21.03 -29.81 5.27
N PHE A 245 -19.97 -29.09 4.90
CA PHE A 245 -19.87 -27.67 5.23
C PHE A 245 -21.15 -26.95 4.80
N SER A 246 -21.67 -26.05 5.64
CA SER A 246 -22.84 -25.25 5.27
C SER A 246 -22.58 -24.52 3.95
N THR A 247 -23.52 -24.59 3.00
CA THR A 247 -23.47 -23.86 1.71
C THR A 247 -23.15 -22.38 1.93
N GLN A 248 -23.65 -21.79 3.03
CA GLN A 248 -23.37 -20.41 3.39
C GLN A 248 -21.88 -20.17 3.74
N ALA A 249 -21.24 -21.12 4.43
CA ALA A 249 -19.81 -21.03 4.75
C ALA A 249 -18.95 -21.17 3.49
N MET A 250 -19.31 -22.08 2.58
CA MET A 250 -18.64 -22.23 1.29
C MET A 250 -18.78 -20.96 0.44
N ASN A 251 -19.99 -20.40 0.34
CA ASN A 251 -20.23 -19.13 -0.36
C ASN A 251 -19.41 -17.98 0.24
N PHE A 252 -19.30 -17.92 1.57
CA PHE A 252 -18.46 -16.92 2.25
C PHE A 252 -16.99 -17.06 1.87
N VAL A 253 -16.44 -18.28 1.89
CA VAL A 253 -15.05 -18.55 1.53
C VAL A 253 -14.80 -18.21 0.06
N GLN A 254 -15.68 -18.63 -0.86
CA GLN A 254 -15.58 -18.32 -2.29
C GLN A 254 -15.64 -16.82 -2.54
N ARG A 255 -16.57 -16.11 -1.89
CA ARG A 255 -16.68 -14.65 -1.99
C ARG A 255 -15.42 -13.96 -1.47
N ARG A 256 -14.87 -14.40 -0.33
CA ARG A 256 -13.62 -13.87 0.22
C ARG A 256 -12.45 -14.09 -0.75
N GLN A 257 -12.34 -15.30 -1.32
CA GLN A 257 -11.31 -15.60 -2.32
C GLN A 257 -11.44 -14.73 -3.58
N ALA A 258 -12.66 -14.51 -4.06
CA ALA A 258 -12.91 -13.65 -5.21
C ALA A 258 -12.50 -12.19 -4.93
N VAL A 259 -12.85 -11.64 -3.76
CA VAL A 259 -12.43 -10.28 -3.37
C VAL A 259 -10.92 -10.20 -3.23
N ILE A 260 -10.28 -11.20 -2.63
CA ILE A 260 -8.81 -11.22 -2.50
C ILE A 260 -8.15 -11.17 -3.88
N ARG A 261 -8.59 -12.01 -4.82
CA ARG A 261 -8.06 -12.04 -6.19
C ARG A 261 -8.27 -10.69 -6.89
N PHE A 262 -9.48 -10.14 -6.81
CA PHE A 262 -9.78 -8.84 -7.38
C PHE A 262 -8.85 -7.74 -6.85
N VAL A 263 -8.60 -7.71 -5.53
CA VAL A 263 -7.70 -6.71 -4.93
C VAL A 263 -6.25 -6.95 -5.36
N GLN A 264 -5.79 -8.20 -5.45
CA GLN A 264 -4.46 -8.52 -5.98
C GLN A 264 -4.29 -8.01 -7.41
N ASP A 265 -5.26 -8.29 -8.28
CA ASP A 265 -5.24 -7.86 -9.68
C ASP A 265 -5.30 -6.33 -9.80
N ALA A 266 -6.13 -5.67 -8.99
CA ALA A 266 -6.25 -4.21 -8.97
C ALA A 266 -4.95 -3.53 -8.51
N ILE A 267 -4.28 -4.07 -7.48
CA ILE A 267 -2.99 -3.59 -7.01
C ILE A 267 -1.93 -3.80 -8.09
N ALA A 268 -1.86 -4.98 -8.71
CA ALA A 268 -0.92 -5.29 -9.78
C ALA A 268 -1.10 -4.34 -10.98
N ALA A 269 -2.33 -4.17 -11.46
CA ALA A 269 -2.65 -3.24 -12.54
C ALA A 269 -2.29 -1.78 -12.19
N SER A 270 -2.45 -1.38 -10.92
CA SER A 270 -2.05 -0.05 -10.46
C SER A 270 -0.54 0.14 -10.46
N VAL A 271 0.23 -0.88 -10.08
CA VAL A 271 1.70 -0.90 -10.19
C VAL A 271 2.13 -0.81 -11.65
N ASP A 272 1.52 -1.58 -12.55
CA ASP A 272 1.82 -1.54 -13.98
C ASP A 272 1.54 -0.16 -14.58
N ARG A 273 0.40 0.46 -14.24
CA ARG A 273 0.09 1.84 -14.65
C ARG A 273 1.10 2.84 -14.13
N GLN A 274 1.55 2.70 -12.88
CA GLN A 274 2.59 3.58 -12.32
C GLN A 274 3.92 3.41 -13.06
N LYS A 275 4.31 2.18 -13.36
CA LYS A 275 5.51 1.87 -14.14
C LYS A 275 5.43 2.49 -15.54
N LEU A 276 4.34 2.24 -16.26
CA LEU A 276 4.08 2.83 -17.58
C LEU A 276 4.09 4.37 -17.54
N ASN A 277 3.49 4.98 -16.51
CA ASN A 277 3.51 6.43 -16.36
C ASN A 277 4.91 6.96 -16.02
N ALA A 278 5.68 6.28 -15.19
CA ALA A 278 7.08 6.65 -14.91
C ALA A 278 7.96 6.52 -16.16
N ASP A 279 7.72 5.50 -16.98
CA ASP A 279 8.41 5.30 -18.25
C ASP A 279 8.02 6.38 -19.27
N ASN A 280 6.72 6.72 -19.37
CA ASN A 280 6.17 7.69 -20.33
C ASN A 280 6.41 9.17 -19.97
N VAL A 281 6.37 9.53 -18.67
CA VAL A 281 6.61 10.90 -18.18
C VAL A 281 8.12 11.19 -18.05
N GLY A 282 8.95 10.18 -18.29
CA GLY A 282 10.37 10.33 -18.54
C GLY A 282 11.20 10.30 -17.27
N ARG A 283 12.17 9.37 -17.27
CA ARG A 283 13.47 9.55 -16.64
C ARG A 283 14.15 10.75 -17.32
N GLY A 284 13.76 11.97 -16.95
CA GLY A 284 14.08 13.22 -17.68
C GLY A 284 15.57 13.56 -17.83
N ASN A 285 16.46 12.73 -17.30
CA ASN A 285 17.89 12.82 -17.58
C ASN A 285 18.47 11.40 -17.80
N THR A 286 18.96 11.13 -19.00
CA THR A 286 19.69 9.90 -19.36
C THR A 286 21.19 10.14 -19.48
N ASN A 287 21.70 11.28 -18.97
CA ASN A 287 23.13 11.59 -19.03
C ASN A 287 23.95 10.54 -18.27
N GLU A 288 25.05 10.12 -18.87
CA GLU A 288 26.03 9.27 -18.21
C GLU A 288 27.22 10.12 -17.76
N PHE A 289 27.63 9.94 -16.50
CA PHE A 289 28.77 10.66 -15.92
C PHE A 289 29.89 9.68 -15.60
N GLU A 290 31.11 10.02 -15.96
CA GLU A 290 32.27 9.20 -15.63
C GLU A 290 32.72 9.48 -14.20
N LYS A 291 33.42 8.51 -13.60
CA LYS A 291 34.07 8.72 -12.31
C LYS A 291 35.09 9.85 -12.44
N GLY A 292 35.01 10.83 -11.56
CA GLY A 292 35.83 12.06 -11.60
C GLY A 292 35.17 13.23 -12.33
N SER A 293 34.06 13.03 -13.04
CA SER A 293 33.32 14.14 -13.65
C SER A 293 32.71 15.06 -12.59
N LEU A 294 32.68 16.36 -12.88
CA LEU A 294 32.00 17.35 -12.06
C LEU A 294 30.53 17.46 -12.47
N VAL A 295 29.64 17.42 -11.49
CA VAL A 295 28.20 17.52 -11.69
C VAL A 295 27.57 18.51 -10.73
N LEU A 296 26.47 19.12 -11.18
CA LEU A 296 25.60 19.96 -10.37
C LEU A 296 24.42 19.12 -9.86
N LEU A 297 24.07 19.27 -8.58
CA LEU A 297 22.97 18.57 -7.92
C LEU A 297 21.74 19.46 -7.79
N ALA A 298 20.57 18.98 -8.20
CA ALA A 298 19.30 19.70 -8.10
C ALA A 298 18.86 19.91 -6.65
N THR A 299 18.47 21.14 -6.32
CA THR A 299 18.05 21.53 -4.95
C THR A 299 16.62 21.16 -4.61
N GLN A 300 15.82 20.75 -5.60
CA GLN A 300 14.44 20.32 -5.39
C GLN A 300 14.40 19.16 -4.38
N ASN A 301 13.57 19.28 -3.34
CA ASN A 301 13.42 18.29 -2.27
C ASN A 301 14.71 18.01 -1.46
N LEU A 302 15.73 18.86 -1.51
CA LEU A 302 16.82 18.79 -0.53
C LEU A 302 16.38 19.36 0.82
N PRO A 303 16.84 18.79 1.94
CA PRO A 303 16.64 19.36 3.27
C PRO A 303 17.07 20.82 3.31
N ARG A 304 16.26 21.70 3.94
CA ARG A 304 16.56 23.14 3.99
C ARG A 304 17.96 23.42 4.54
N HIS A 305 18.41 22.68 5.55
CA HIS A 305 19.74 22.84 6.16
C HIS A 305 20.90 22.56 5.19
N ALA A 306 20.66 21.74 4.17
CA ALA A 306 21.65 21.39 3.16
C ALA A 306 21.79 22.49 2.08
N VAL A 307 20.82 23.41 2.03
CA VAL A 307 20.76 24.51 1.05
C VAL A 307 20.73 25.90 1.72
N SER A 308 20.63 25.96 3.05
CA SER A 308 20.34 27.17 3.83
C SER A 308 21.51 28.15 3.94
N ASN A 309 22.73 27.75 3.58
CA ASN A 309 23.84 28.70 3.48
C ASN A 309 23.67 29.66 2.27
N LEU A 310 22.59 29.54 1.49
CA LEU A 310 22.35 30.28 0.23
C LEU A 310 21.07 31.13 0.25
N GLY A 311 20.41 31.33 1.40
CA GLY A 311 19.29 32.30 1.56
C GLY A 311 17.87 31.72 1.61
N ALA A 312 16.86 32.61 1.63
CA ALA A 312 15.43 32.28 1.77
C ALA A 312 14.89 31.43 0.61
N SER A 313 13.83 30.64 0.88
CA SER A 313 13.25 29.62 -0.03
C SER A 313 12.85 30.08 -1.45
N LYS A 314 12.77 31.39 -1.70
CA LYS A 314 12.44 31.98 -3.02
C LYS A 314 13.68 32.36 -3.83
N LEU A 315 14.86 32.34 -3.22
CA LEU A 315 16.16 32.69 -3.83
C LEU A 315 17.12 31.50 -3.91
N THR A 316 16.66 30.30 -3.53
CA THR A 316 17.49 29.10 -3.56
C THR A 316 17.86 28.75 -5.00
N PRO A 317 19.16 28.58 -5.32
CA PRO A 317 19.57 28.20 -6.67
C PRO A 317 18.98 26.84 -7.03
N ARG A 318 18.58 26.63 -8.30
CA ARG A 318 17.98 25.36 -8.77
C ARG A 318 18.93 24.17 -8.70
N PHE A 319 20.23 24.44 -8.74
CA PHE A 319 21.30 23.46 -8.64
C PHE A 319 22.45 23.99 -7.76
N ILE A 320 23.20 23.08 -7.14
CA ILE A 320 24.35 23.34 -6.26
C ILE A 320 25.52 22.43 -6.64
N GLY A 321 26.74 22.80 -6.24
CA GLY A 321 27.97 22.10 -6.63
C GLY A 321 28.99 23.09 -7.24
N PRO A 322 30.02 22.61 -7.95
CA PRO A 322 30.17 21.25 -8.48
C PRO A 322 30.57 20.20 -7.45
N PHE A 323 30.11 18.96 -7.65
CA PHE A 323 30.53 17.79 -6.88
C PHE A 323 31.15 16.74 -7.80
N THR A 324 32.14 16.02 -7.31
CA THR A 324 32.84 14.98 -8.07
C THR A 324 32.08 13.66 -8.01
N VAL A 325 31.92 12.99 -9.14
CA VAL A 325 31.35 11.64 -9.19
C VAL A 325 32.37 10.60 -8.70
N LEU A 326 32.04 9.88 -7.62
CA LEU A 326 32.90 8.84 -7.03
C LEU A 326 32.61 7.45 -7.61
N GLU A 327 31.33 7.12 -7.80
CA GLU A 327 30.90 5.78 -8.21
C GLU A 327 29.54 5.85 -8.92
N ARG A 328 29.32 4.99 -9.92
CA ARG A 328 28.02 4.77 -10.57
C ARG A 328 27.40 3.47 -10.07
N ARG A 329 26.13 3.54 -9.64
CA ARG A 329 25.28 2.41 -9.24
C ARG A 329 23.99 2.42 -10.05
N GLY A 330 24.02 1.78 -11.22
CA GLY A 330 22.91 1.79 -12.17
C GLY A 330 22.61 3.21 -12.66
N ASN A 331 21.43 3.73 -12.30
CA ASN A 331 21.00 5.10 -12.60
C ASN A 331 21.23 6.09 -11.45
N ALA A 332 21.98 5.69 -10.42
CA ALA A 332 22.35 6.56 -9.32
C ALA A 332 23.87 6.75 -9.25
N TYR A 333 24.32 7.90 -8.81
CA TYR A 333 25.73 8.26 -8.69
C TYR A 333 26.03 8.70 -7.26
N THR A 334 27.12 8.18 -6.70
CA THR A 334 27.68 8.64 -5.43
C THR A 334 28.57 9.83 -5.70
N LEU A 335 28.30 10.94 -5.04
CA LEU A 335 29.01 12.20 -5.16
C LEU A 335 29.91 12.43 -3.95
N ASP A 336 31.02 13.12 -4.17
CA ASP A 336 31.87 13.65 -3.11
C ASP A 336 31.22 14.90 -2.50
N ILE A 337 30.38 14.69 -1.49
CA ILE A 337 29.66 15.76 -0.80
C ILE A 337 30.27 16.00 0.58
N PRO A 338 30.52 17.26 0.97
CA PRO A 338 30.98 17.59 2.32
C PRO A 338 30.08 17.00 3.40
N SER A 339 30.67 16.31 4.39
CA SER A 339 29.90 15.71 5.49
C SER A 339 29.10 16.73 6.31
N SER A 340 29.53 18.01 6.30
CA SER A 340 28.81 19.15 6.90
C SER A 340 27.40 19.35 6.32
N MET A 341 27.16 18.91 5.09
CA MET A 341 25.89 19.05 4.40
C MET A 341 24.83 18.04 4.87
N ARG A 342 25.25 17.01 5.61
CA ARG A 342 24.38 15.97 6.22
C ARG A 342 23.44 15.29 5.21
N LEU A 343 23.86 15.20 3.95
CA LEU A 343 23.14 14.50 2.89
C LEU A 343 23.69 13.10 2.67
N HIS A 344 22.82 12.21 2.20
CA HIS A 344 23.26 10.94 1.64
C HIS A 344 24.02 11.21 0.34
N PRO A 345 25.19 10.61 0.09
CA PRO A 345 26.04 10.99 -1.05
C PRO A 345 25.55 10.44 -2.40
N THR A 346 24.62 9.46 -2.40
CA THR A 346 24.12 8.83 -3.64
C THR A 346 22.80 9.46 -4.11
N PHE A 347 22.77 9.89 -5.37
CA PHE A 347 21.62 10.56 -6.01
C PHE A 347 21.27 9.93 -7.36
N TYR A 348 19.98 9.97 -7.70
CA TYR A 348 19.50 9.58 -9.01
C TYR A 348 19.99 10.54 -10.12
N VAL A 349 20.35 10.01 -11.29
CA VAL A 349 20.84 10.75 -12.47
C VAL A 349 19.93 11.91 -12.90
N GLY A 350 18.61 11.74 -12.72
CA GLY A 350 17.59 12.78 -12.94
C GLY A 350 17.83 14.09 -12.17
N ARG A 351 18.59 14.01 -11.08
CA ARG A 351 18.92 15.14 -10.20
C ARG A 351 20.27 15.76 -10.50
N LEU A 352 21.02 15.21 -11.45
CA LEU A 352 22.35 15.67 -11.78
C LEU A 352 22.33 16.45 -13.09
N LYS A 353 23.21 17.44 -13.23
CA LYS A 353 23.44 18.15 -14.49
C LYS A 353 24.95 18.22 -14.74
N PRO A 354 25.42 18.06 -15.99
CA PRO A 354 26.83 18.28 -16.30
C PRO A 354 27.28 19.66 -15.83
N TYR A 355 28.44 19.72 -15.19
CA TYR A 355 29.13 20.99 -14.94
C TYR A 355 30.08 21.24 -16.13
N THR A 356 29.63 22.06 -17.07
CA THR A 356 30.39 22.51 -18.24
C THR A 356 31.03 23.86 -18.01
#